data_AF-A0A1Q8HYW8-F1
#
_entry.id   AF-A0A1Q8HYW8-F1
#
_cell.length_a   1.000
_cell.length_b   1.000
_cell.length_c   1.000
_cell.angle_alpha   90.00
_cell.angle_beta   90.00
_cell.angle_gamma   90.00
#
_symmetry.space_group_name_H-M   'P 1'
#
loop_
_entity.id
_entity.type
_entity.pdbx_description
1 polymer ?
#
loop_
_entity_poly.entity_id
_entity_poly.type
_entity_poly.pdbx_seq_one_letter_code
_entity_poly.pdbx_strand_id
1 'polypeptide(L)'
;MANEVKIDYDDAEDIKNNFYTARDDLESDEKGFPESVDGGDGTEYIVDMITKIAEDAGDIAICSGLGGDKMANAANKINGVDESVAQTFRQMEKEIS
;
A
#
# COMPACT_ATOMS: atom_id res chain seq x y z
N MET A 1 29.18 -17.45 -5.59
CA MET A 1 28.70 -16.16 -5.04
C MET A 1 27.20 -16.28 -4.98
N ALA A 2 26.61 -16.24 -3.78
CA ALA A 2 25.16 -16.12 -3.66
C ALA A 2 24.78 -14.72 -4.16
N ASN A 3 23.81 -14.62 -5.06
CA ASN A 3 23.20 -13.34 -5.39
C ASN A 3 22.42 -12.90 -4.16
N GLU A 4 23.06 -12.10 -3.32
CA GLU A 4 22.43 -11.49 -2.17
C GLU A 4 21.41 -10.48 -2.71
N VAL A 5 20.13 -10.81 -2.57
CA VAL A 5 19.04 -9.90 -2.92
C VAL A 5 19.10 -8.79 -1.87
N LYS A 6 19.82 -7.71 -2.17
CA LYS A 6 19.78 -6.47 -1.40
C LYS A 6 18.42 -5.84 -1.65
N ILE A 7 17.51 -6.04 -0.73
CA ILE A 7 16.27 -5.29 -0.68
C ILE A 7 16.64 -3.96 -0.05
N ASP A 8 16.47 -2.88 -0.81
CA ASP A 8 16.55 -1.55 -0.25
C ASP A 8 15.30 -1.35 0.63
N TYR A 9 15.50 -1.42 1.94
CA TYR A 9 14.41 -1.31 2.90
C TYR A 9 13.73 0.05 2.81
N ASP A 10 14.47 1.10 2.45
CA ASP A 10 13.94 2.45 2.28
C ASP A 10 13.02 2.49 1.05
N ASP A 11 13.41 1.87 -0.07
CA ASP A 11 12.54 1.76 -1.25
C ASP A 11 11.25 0.96 -0.95
N ALA A 12 11.35 -0.10 -0.16
CA ALA A 12 10.17 -0.90 0.23
C ALA A 12 9.22 -0.13 1.16
N GLU A 13 9.79 0.66 2.08
CA GLU A 13 9.07 1.58 2.96
C GLU A 13 8.35 2.66 2.12
N ASP A 14 9.03 3.24 1.13
CA ASP A 14 8.48 4.26 0.24
C ASP A 14 7.34 3.71 -0.62
N ILE A 15 7.49 2.53 -1.23
CA ILE A 15 6.42 1.89 -2.01
C ILE A 15 5.21 1.58 -1.13
N LYS A 16 5.42 1.05 0.08
CA LYS A 16 4.35 0.82 1.06
C LYS A 16 3.62 2.12 1.38
N ASN A 17 4.34 3.19 1.67
CA ASN A 17 3.77 4.48 2.01
C ASN A 17 2.98 5.07 0.83
N ASN A 18 3.48 4.95 -0.40
CA ASN A 18 2.76 5.39 -1.61
C ASN A 18 1.41 4.69 -1.76
N PHE A 19 1.32 3.39 -1.47
CA PHE A 19 0.06 2.67 -1.48
C PHE A 19 -0.93 3.18 -0.43
N TYR A 20 -0.47 3.46 0.78
CA TYR A 20 -1.34 3.99 1.82
C TYR A 20 -1.76 5.43 1.55
N THR A 21 -0.88 6.28 1.04
CA THR A 21 -1.23 7.64 0.59
C THR A 21 -2.28 7.59 -0.51
N ALA A 22 -2.12 6.72 -1.51
CA ALA A 22 -3.12 6.58 -2.57
C ALA A 22 -4.49 6.12 -2.05
N ARG A 23 -4.52 5.18 -1.08
CA ARG A 23 -5.77 4.79 -0.40
C ARG A 23 -6.37 6.00 0.32
N ASP A 24 -5.59 6.69 1.15
CA ASP A 24 -6.07 7.77 1.99
C ASP A 24 -6.57 8.95 1.15
N ASP A 25 -5.89 9.28 0.05
CA ASP A 25 -6.33 10.30 -0.91
C ASP A 25 -7.71 9.94 -1.48
N LEU A 26 -7.88 8.71 -1.98
CA LEU A 26 -9.15 8.23 -2.56
C LEU A 26 -10.29 8.13 -1.55
N GLU A 27 -10.02 7.73 -0.31
CA GLU A 27 -11.03 7.67 0.76
C GLU A 27 -11.39 9.07 1.28
N SER A 28 -10.44 10.01 1.30
CA SER A 28 -10.67 11.38 1.77
C SER A 28 -11.45 12.25 0.78
N ASP A 29 -11.39 11.91 -0.51
CA ASP A 29 -12.06 12.59 -1.62
C ASP A 29 -13.57 12.31 -1.70
N GLU A 30 -14.13 11.52 -0.78
CA GLU A 30 -15.60 11.36 -0.61
C GLU A 30 -16.32 12.72 -0.54
N LYS A 31 -15.66 13.75 0.03
CA LYS A 31 -16.18 15.11 0.15
C LYS A 31 -16.30 15.87 -1.17
N GLY A 32 -15.66 15.40 -2.25
CA GLY A 32 -15.68 16.02 -3.57
C GLY A 32 -16.83 15.54 -4.46
N PHE A 33 -17.54 14.47 -4.07
CA PHE A 33 -18.63 13.92 -4.86
C PHE A 33 -19.87 14.83 -4.81
N PRO A 34 -20.49 15.13 -5.97
CA PRO A 34 -21.66 15.98 -6.01
C PRO A 34 -22.88 15.27 -5.39
N GLU A 35 -23.58 15.95 -4.48
CA GLU A 35 -24.82 15.45 -3.88
C GLU A 35 -26.02 15.53 -4.84
N SER A 36 -25.93 16.39 -5.87
CA SER A 36 -26.98 16.55 -6.88
C SER A 36 -26.40 17.04 -8.21
N VAL A 37 -27.08 16.71 -9.29
CA VAL A 37 -26.77 17.13 -10.66
C VAL A 37 -28.06 17.59 -11.33
N ASP A 38 -28.01 18.72 -12.03
CA ASP A 38 -29.05 19.14 -12.96
C ASP A 38 -28.53 19.01 -14.39
N GLY A 39 -28.86 17.89 -15.03
CA GLY A 39 -28.50 17.57 -16.41
C GLY A 39 -29.68 17.65 -17.39
N GLY A 40 -30.84 18.15 -16.95
CA GLY A 40 -32.10 18.00 -17.70
C GLY A 40 -32.39 16.52 -18.02
N ASP A 41 -32.76 16.22 -19.26
CA ASP A 41 -33.01 14.84 -19.74
C ASP A 41 -31.77 13.93 -19.63
N GLY A 42 -30.56 14.50 -19.51
CA GLY A 42 -29.30 13.76 -19.36
C GLY A 42 -28.95 13.41 -17.91
N THR A 43 -29.75 13.80 -16.93
CA THR A 43 -29.43 13.66 -15.50
C THR A 43 -29.11 12.20 -15.12
N GLU A 44 -29.90 11.23 -15.57
CA GLU A 44 -29.66 9.82 -15.26
C GLU A 44 -28.29 9.33 -15.76
N TYR A 45 -27.89 9.72 -16.98
CA TYR A 45 -26.58 9.35 -17.52
C TYR A 45 -25.42 9.96 -16.73
N ILE A 46 -25.57 11.21 -16.28
CA ILE A 46 -24.52 11.87 -15.51
C ILE A 46 -24.40 11.24 -14.12
N VAL A 47 -25.53 10.94 -13.47
CA VAL A 47 -25.56 10.23 -12.19
C VAL A 47 -24.89 8.87 -12.30
N ASP A 48 -25.21 8.09 -13.34
CA ASP A 48 -24.60 6.77 -13.57
C ASP A 48 -23.08 6.85 -13.73
N MET A 49 -22.58 7.82 -14.51
CA MET A 49 -21.14 8.04 -14.67
C MET A 49 -20.46 8.43 -13.35
N ILE A 50 -21.07 9.30 -12.55
CA ILE A 50 -20.54 9.69 -11.24
C ILE A 50 -20.51 8.48 -10.31
N THR A 51 -21.58 7.69 -10.25
CA THR A 51 -21.62 6.46 -9.46
C THR A 51 -20.51 5.49 -9.89
N LYS A 52 -20.31 5.29 -11.19
CA LYS A 52 -19.23 4.42 -11.68
C LYS A 52 -17.84 4.91 -11.25
N ILE A 53 -17.59 6.22 -11.32
CA ILE A 53 -16.31 6.81 -10.87
C ILE A 53 -16.12 6.59 -9.37
N ALA A 54 -17.17 6.75 -8.55
CA ALA A 54 -17.11 6.51 -7.11
C ALA A 54 -16.78 5.04 -6.79
N GLU A 55 -17.45 4.10 -7.46
CA GLU A 55 -17.18 2.66 -7.32
C GLU A 55 -15.73 2.33 -7.69
N ASP A 56 -15.26 2.81 -8.85
CA ASP A 56 -13.92 2.53 -9.35
C ASP A 56 -12.85 3.14 -8.41
N ALA A 57 -13.09 4.34 -7.87
CA ALA A 57 -12.23 4.94 -6.86
C ALA A 57 -12.15 4.10 -5.57
N GLY A 58 -13.29 3.58 -5.10
CA GLY A 58 -13.35 2.66 -3.97
C GLY A 58 -12.57 1.36 -4.20
N ASP A 59 -12.72 0.76 -5.38
CA ASP A 59 -11.97 -0.45 -5.76
C ASP A 59 -10.45 -0.21 -5.77
N ILE A 60 -10.01 0.94 -6.29
CA ILE A 60 -8.59 1.32 -6.29
C ILE A 60 -8.08 1.56 -4.86
N ALA A 61 -8.87 2.20 -3.99
CA ALA A 61 -8.49 2.41 -2.60
C ALA A 61 -8.29 1.07 -1.86
N ILE A 62 -9.22 0.12 -2.03
CA ILE A 62 -9.10 -1.23 -1.47
C ILE A 62 -7.85 -1.93 -2.00
N CYS A 63 -7.63 -1.90 -3.32
CA CYS A 63 -6.43 -2.49 -3.93
C CYS A 63 -5.14 -1.86 -3.40
N SER A 64 -5.14 -0.55 -3.17
CA SER A 64 -3.99 0.18 -2.65
C SER A 64 -3.70 -0.21 -1.21
N GLY A 65 -4.72 -0.29 -0.34
CA GLY A 65 -4.57 -0.81 1.02
C GLY A 65 -3.99 -2.23 1.04
N LEU A 66 -4.51 -3.14 0.20
CA LEU A 66 -3.99 -4.51 0.06
C LEU A 66 -2.53 -4.54 -0.44
N GLY A 67 -2.15 -3.62 -1.33
CA GLY A 67 -0.78 -3.45 -1.81
C GLY A 67 0.18 -3.04 -0.68
N GLY A 68 -0.22 -2.02 0.09
CA GLY A 68 0.51 -1.55 1.28
C GLY A 68 0.70 -2.65 2.32
N ASP A 69 -0.37 -3.38 2.66
CA ASP A 69 -0.32 -4.49 3.63
C ASP A 69 0.64 -5.60 3.19
N LYS A 70 0.63 -5.94 1.89
CA LYS A 70 1.54 -6.96 1.35
C LYS A 70 3.00 -6.51 1.44
N MET A 71 3.30 -5.24 1.15
CA MET A 71 4.66 -4.72 1.27
C MET A 71 5.11 -4.64 2.73
N ALA A 72 4.26 -4.17 3.64
CA ALA A 72 4.56 -4.18 5.07
C ALA A 72 4.87 -5.59 5.59
N ASN A 73 4.06 -6.58 5.18
CA ASN A 73 4.30 -7.98 5.54
C ASN A 73 5.59 -8.56 4.95
N ALA A 74 5.95 -8.18 3.72
CA ALA A 74 7.21 -8.59 3.11
C ALA A 74 8.41 -7.98 3.86
N ALA A 75 8.39 -6.67 4.12
CA ALA A 75 9.44 -5.97 4.86
C ALA A 75 9.66 -6.57 6.26
N ASN A 76 8.58 -6.84 7.00
CA ASN A 76 8.65 -7.46 8.32
C ASN A 76 9.30 -8.85 8.30
N LYS A 77 9.03 -9.66 7.27
CA LYS A 77 9.64 -10.99 7.13
C LYS A 77 11.15 -10.91 6.90
N ILE A 78 11.60 -9.99 6.06
CA ILE A 78 13.02 -9.84 5.74
C ILE A 78 13.77 -9.33 6.97
N ASN A 79 13.24 -8.30 7.65
CA ASN A 79 13.82 -7.79 8.88
C ASN A 79 13.94 -8.87 9.97
N GLY A 80 12.91 -9.72 10.11
CA GLY A 80 12.96 -10.84 11.06
C GLY A 80 14.05 -11.88 10.73
N VAL A 81 14.28 -12.15 9.45
CA VAL A 81 15.38 -13.04 9.00
C VAL A 81 16.74 -12.40 9.30
N ASP A 82 16.91 -11.13 8.96
CA ASP A 82 18.16 -10.39 9.19
C ASP A 82 18.50 -10.32 10.68
N GLU A 83 17.50 -10.07 11.54
CA GLU A 83 17.70 -10.07 12.98
C GLU A 83 18.12 -11.45 13.51
N SER A 84 17.50 -12.54 13.03
CA SER A 84 17.88 -13.91 13.41
C SER A 84 19.31 -14.24 12.99
N VAL A 85 19.74 -13.82 11.81
CA VAL A 85 21.12 -14.01 11.33
C VAL A 85 22.10 -13.21 12.18
N ALA A 86 21.79 -11.94 12.46
CA ALA A 86 22.63 -11.08 13.31
C ALA A 86 22.73 -11.60 14.75
N GLN A 87 21.67 -12.21 15.29
CA GLN A 87 21.70 -12.87 16.60
C GLN A 87 22.58 -14.12 16.57
N THR A 88 22.51 -14.92 15.51
CA THR A 88 23.35 -16.11 15.33
C THR A 88 24.83 -15.75 15.34
N PHE A 89 25.24 -14.72 14.58
CA PHE A 89 26.63 -14.26 14.60
C PHE A 89 27.07 -13.74 15.97
N ARG A 90 26.21 -13.00 16.68
CA ARG A 90 26.48 -12.55 18.06
C ARG A 90 26.62 -13.70 19.06
N GLN A 91 25.88 -14.80 18.86
CA GLN A 91 26.06 -16.02 19.66
C GLN A 91 27.37 -16.72 19.34
N MET A 92 27.71 -16.89 18.07
CA MET A 92 29.00 -17.47 17.65
C MET A 92 30.19 -16.69 18.22
N GLU A 93 30.14 -15.36 18.18
CA GLU A 93 31.20 -14.51 18.74
C GLU A 93 31.38 -14.74 20.26
N LYS A 94 30.29 -14.96 21.00
CA LYS A 94 30.32 -15.28 22.43
C LYS A 94 30.85 -16.69 22.74
N GLU A 95 30.64 -17.65 21.84
CA GLU A 95 31.13 -19.03 22.02
C GLU A 95 32.62 -19.18 21.67
N ILE A 96 33.16 -18.25 20.90
CA ILE A 96 34.56 -18.25 20.47
C ILE A 96 35.45 -17.35 21.38
N SER A 97 34.85 -16.46 22.19
CA SER A 97 35.53 -15.72 23.29
C SER A 97 35.64 -16.52 24.58
#